data_AF-A0AAD0QL50-F1
#
_entry.id   AF-A0AAD0QL50-F1
#
_cell.length_a   1.000
_cell.length_b   1.000
_cell.length_c   1.000
_cell.angle_alpha   90.00
_cell.angle_beta   90.00
_cell.angle_gamma   90.00
#
_symmetry.space_group_name_H-M   'P 1'
#
loop_
_entity.id
_entity.type
_entity.pdbx_description
1 polymer ?
#
loop_
_entity_poly.entity_id
_entity_poly.type
_entity_poly.pdbx_seq_one_letter_code
_entity_poly.pdbx_strand_id
1 'polypeptide(L)'
;MKFHDKGFIFKYKDYTQVQIFNAGVAILDMKIYENKVCKSTFKCQDIESFNSENLSSSYPKSFLKNLFDKDDKEISYKDSENGILIKIIRD
;
A
#
# COMPACT_ATOMS: atom_id res chain seq x y z
N MET A 1 11.82 -12.67 -18.54
CA MET A 1 11.34 -12.53 -17.15
C MET A 1 11.06 -11.06 -16.86
N LYS A 2 9.80 -10.63 -16.88
CA LYS A 2 9.36 -9.23 -16.67
C LYS A 2 9.26 -8.88 -15.17
N PHE A 3 10.30 -9.16 -14.39
CA PHE A 3 10.30 -8.86 -12.93
C PHE A 3 10.58 -7.39 -12.63
N HIS A 4 10.98 -6.62 -13.63
CA HIS A 4 11.40 -5.24 -13.48
C HIS A 4 10.26 -4.28 -13.11
N ASP A 5 8.99 -4.73 -13.16
CA ASP A 5 7.81 -3.92 -12.79
C ASP A 5 6.87 -4.72 -11.85
N LYS A 6 7.42 -5.41 -10.85
CA LYS A 6 6.64 -6.19 -9.88
C LYS A 6 6.86 -5.69 -8.46
N GLY A 7 5.85 -5.92 -7.63
CA GLY A 7 5.90 -5.66 -6.20
C GLY A 7 5.65 -6.91 -5.38
N PHE A 8 6.01 -6.85 -4.11
CA PHE A 8 5.83 -7.92 -3.13
C PHE A 8 5.02 -7.37 -1.96
N ILE A 9 4.09 -8.19 -1.47
CA ILE A 9 3.31 -7.92 -0.26
C ILE A 9 3.70 -8.98 0.76
N PHE A 10 4.32 -8.55 1.86
CA PHE A 10 4.67 -9.42 2.98
C PHE A 10 3.74 -9.13 4.15
N LYS A 11 3.10 -10.18 4.68
CA LYS A 11 2.22 -10.07 5.84
C LYS A 11 2.95 -10.54 7.08
N TYR A 12 3.12 -9.64 8.04
CA TYR A 12 3.64 -9.95 9.37
C TYR A 12 2.51 -9.79 10.39
N LYS A 13 2.74 -10.24 11.64
CA LYS A 13 1.72 -10.11 12.70
C LYS A 13 1.30 -8.66 12.96
N ASP A 14 2.25 -7.74 12.94
CA ASP A 14 2.03 -6.36 13.39
C ASP A 14 1.91 -5.36 12.23
N TYR A 15 2.34 -5.75 11.02
CA TYR A 15 2.35 -4.88 9.86
C TYR A 15 2.33 -5.65 8.55
N THR A 16 1.85 -4.99 7.50
CA THR A 16 1.94 -5.47 6.12
C THR A 16 2.93 -4.58 5.38
N GLN A 17 3.91 -5.20 4.72
CA GLN A 17 4.96 -4.52 3.99
C GLN A 17 4.71 -4.66 2.49
N VAL A 18 4.69 -3.52 1.79
CA VAL A 18 4.51 -3.43 0.35
C VAL A 18 5.79 -2.87 -0.26
N GLN A 19 6.44 -3.67 -1.10
CA GLN A 19 7.64 -3.26 -1.82
C GLN A 19 7.36 -3.23 -3.32
N ILE A 20 7.78 -2.16 -4.00
CA ILE A 20 7.73 -2.07 -5.46
C ILE A 20 9.14 -1.94 -5.98
N PHE A 21 9.51 -2.81 -6.91
CA PHE A 21 10.80 -2.80 -7.57
C PHE A 21 10.66 -2.27 -8.98
N ASN A 22 11.55 -1.35 -9.36
CA ASN A 22 11.75 -0.97 -10.75
C ASN A 22 13.18 -1.33 -11.16
N ALA A 23 13.35 -2.12 -12.23
CA ALA A 23 14.66 -2.51 -12.74
C ALA A 23 15.61 -3.13 -11.69
N GLY A 24 15.06 -3.81 -10.68
CA GLY A 24 15.82 -4.43 -9.58
C GLY A 24 16.13 -3.50 -8.40
N VAL A 25 15.69 -2.24 -8.45
CA VAL A 25 15.84 -1.26 -7.36
C VAL A 25 14.49 -1.08 -6.65
N ALA A 26 14.47 -1.13 -5.31
CA ALA A 26 13.28 -0.81 -4.54
C ALA A 26 12.96 0.69 -4.64
N ILE A 27 11.89 1.03 -5.36
CA ILE A 27 11.42 2.42 -5.52
C ILE A 27 10.37 2.81 -4.47
N LEU A 28 9.75 1.81 -3.84
CA LEU A 28 8.83 1.99 -2.72
C LEU A 28 9.04 0.85 -1.72
N ASP A 29 9.19 1.19 -0.46
CA ASP A 29 9.17 0.24 0.65
C ASP A 29 8.26 0.80 1.75
N MET A 30 7.02 0.34 1.77
CA MET A 30 5.99 0.84 2.66
C MET A 30 5.64 -0.21 3.70
N LYS A 31 5.67 0.17 4.98
CA LYS A 31 5.18 -0.64 6.10
C LYS A 31 3.90 -0.04 6.63
N ILE A 32 2.83 -0.82 6.59
CA ILE A 32 1.47 -0.43 6.99
C ILE A 32 1.17 -1.10 8.32
N TYR A 33 1.11 -0.31 9.38
CA TYR A 33 0.69 -0.72 10.72
C TYR A 33 -0.80 -0.37 10.91
N GLU A 34 -1.38 -0.75 12.05
CA GLU A 34 -2.75 -0.38 12.43
C GLU A 34 -2.99 1.14 12.52
N ASN A 35 -1.99 1.91 12.96
CA ASN A 35 -2.12 3.33 13.25
C ASN A 35 -1.20 4.25 12.44
N LYS A 36 -0.20 3.70 11.74
CA LYS A 36 0.82 4.47 11.04
C LYS A 36 1.27 3.81 9.74
N VAL A 37 1.78 4.61 8.82
CA VAL A 37 2.41 4.16 7.58
C VAL A 37 3.84 4.67 7.54
N CYS A 38 4.79 3.80 7.25
CA CYS A 38 6.20 4.16 7.09
C CYS A 38 6.63 3.93 5.64
N LYS A 39 7.02 4.99 4.92
CA LYS A 39 7.52 4.94 3.54
C LYS A 39 9.00 4.52 3.45
N SER A 40 9.70 4.46 4.59
CA SER A 40 11.09 4.01 4.78
C SER A 40 11.40 3.88 6.28
N THR A 41 12.60 3.44 6.67
CA THR A 41 13.04 3.27 8.07
C THR A 41 12.90 4.55 8.91
N PHE A 42 13.00 5.73 8.30
CA PHE A 42 13.03 7.02 9.01
C PHE A 42 11.85 7.95 8.71
N LYS A 43 10.89 7.52 7.87
CA LYS A 43 9.75 8.35 7.46
C LYS A 43 8.45 7.63 7.75
N CYS A 44 8.02 7.73 9.00
CA CYS A 44 6.72 7.26 9.46
C CYS A 44 5.79 8.46 9.67
N GLN A 45 4.53 8.29 9.29
CA GLN A 45 3.47 9.26 9.51
C GLN A 45 2.21 8.52 9.97
N ASP A 46 1.35 9.22 10.69
CA ASP A 46 0.06 8.68 11.09
C ASP A 46 -0.81 8.40 9.86
N ILE A 47 -1.68 7.39 9.99
CA ILE A 47 -2.56 6.98 8.89
C ILE A 47 -3.46 8.11 8.40
N GLU A 48 -3.94 8.97 9.31
CA GLU A 48 -4.80 10.11 8.95
C GLU A 48 -4.05 11.10 8.05
N SER A 49 -2.83 11.47 8.45
CA SER A 49 -1.96 12.35 7.67
C SER A 49 -1.60 11.71 6.33
N PHE A 50 -1.31 10.40 6.30
CA PHE A 50 -1.09 9.67 5.05
C PHE A 50 -2.29 9.72 4.12
N ASN A 51 -3.48 9.43 4.63
CA ASN A 51 -4.72 9.43 3.85
C ASN A 51 -5.00 10.84 3.31
N SER A 52 -4.85 11.88 4.13
CA SER A 52 -5.06 13.25 3.69
C SER A 52 -4.07 13.72 2.61
N GLU A 53 -2.82 13.24 2.64
CA GLU A 53 -1.78 13.64 1.69
C GLU A 53 -1.78 12.84 0.39
N ASN A 54 -2.09 11.53 0.45
CA ASN A 54 -1.88 10.59 -0.65
C ASN A 54 -3.18 9.95 -1.16
N LEU A 55 -4.26 9.99 -0.38
CA LEU A 55 -5.58 9.48 -0.74
C LEU A 55 -6.60 10.60 -0.51
N SER A 56 -7.61 10.36 0.33
CA SER A 56 -8.52 11.38 0.84
C SER A 56 -8.69 11.23 2.34
N SER A 57 -8.92 12.34 3.03
CA SER A 57 -9.13 12.37 4.49
C SER A 57 -10.38 11.61 4.94
N SER A 58 -11.31 11.33 4.03
CA SER A 58 -12.52 10.54 4.28
C SER A 58 -12.26 9.03 4.40
N TYR A 59 -11.05 8.56 4.08
CA TYR A 59 -10.75 7.14 4.05
C TYR A 59 -10.63 6.56 5.46
N PRO A 60 -11.29 5.42 5.75
CA PRO A 60 -11.16 4.74 7.04
C PRO A 60 -9.70 4.38 7.34
N LYS A 61 -9.30 4.46 8.62
CA LYS A 61 -7.93 4.12 9.03
C LYS A 61 -7.52 2.70 8.63
N SER A 62 -8.46 1.76 8.73
CA SER A 62 -8.24 0.35 8.39
C SER A 62 -8.21 0.08 6.88
N PHE A 63 -8.55 1.03 6.02
CA PHE A 63 -8.72 0.80 4.59
C PHE A 63 -7.45 0.23 3.93
N LEU A 64 -6.32 0.91 4.11
CA LEU A 64 -5.06 0.51 3.46
C LEU A 64 -4.63 -0.90 3.89
N LYS A 65 -4.66 -1.16 5.20
CA LYS A 65 -4.30 -2.46 5.76
C LYS A 65 -5.23 -3.56 5.23
N ASN A 66 -6.55 -3.35 5.31
CA ASN A 66 -7.53 -4.31 4.81
C ASN A 66 -7.40 -4.57 3.31
N LEU A 67 -7.02 -3.55 2.52
CA LEU A 67 -6.85 -3.69 1.08
C LEU A 67 -5.67 -4.61 0.72
N PHE A 68 -4.53 -4.43 1.38
CA PHE A 68 -3.34 -5.26 1.14
C PHE A 68 -3.39 -6.62 1.85
N ASP A 69 -4.17 -6.74 2.93
CA ASP A 69 -4.36 -7.98 3.67
C ASP A 69 -5.34 -8.96 3.00
N LYS A 70 -6.17 -8.52 2.05
CA LYS A 70 -7.01 -9.42 1.25
C LYS A 70 -6.15 -10.36 0.39
N ASP A 71 -6.48 -11.64 0.33
CA ASP A 71 -5.77 -12.66 -0.48
C ASP A 71 -6.39 -12.90 -1.87
N ASP A 72 -7.33 -12.07 -2.29
CA ASP A 72 -7.99 -12.20 -3.58
C ASP A 72 -7.00 -12.13 -4.75
N LYS A 73 -7.19 -12.93 -5.80
CA LYS A 73 -6.29 -12.93 -6.97
C LYS A 73 -6.23 -11.57 -7.67
N GLU A 74 -7.35 -10.88 -7.73
CA GLU A 74 -7.46 -9.54 -8.29
C GLU A 74 -8.29 -8.65 -7.35
N ILE A 75 -7.72 -7.51 -6.98
CA ILE A 75 -8.39 -6.46 -6.23
C ILE A 75 -8.42 -5.22 -7.11
N SER A 76 -9.59 -4.66 -7.33
CA SER A 76 -9.75 -3.36 -7.99
C SER A 76 -10.63 -2.48 -7.13
N TYR A 77 -10.08 -1.32 -6.76
CA TYR A 77 -10.77 -0.29 -6.02
C TYR A 77 -10.66 1.01 -6.82
N LYS A 78 -11.80 1.59 -7.17
CA LYS A 78 -11.89 2.84 -7.92
C LYS A 78 -12.76 3.82 -7.16
N ASP A 79 -12.17 4.94 -6.77
CA ASP A 79 -12.86 6.09 -6.22
C ASP A 79 -12.74 7.23 -7.22
N SER A 80 -13.86 7.50 -7.90
CA SER A 80 -13.91 8.52 -8.94
C SER A 80 -14.03 9.93 -8.37
N GLU A 81 -14.49 10.08 -7.12
CA GLU A 81 -14.64 11.38 -6.47
C GLU A 81 -13.28 11.95 -6.08
N ASN A 82 -12.39 11.10 -5.54
CA ASN A 82 -11.04 11.50 -5.17
C ASN A 82 -9.98 11.16 -6.24
N GLY A 83 -10.40 10.61 -7.39
CA GLY A 83 -9.49 10.30 -8.51
C GLY A 83 -8.51 9.15 -8.23
N ILE A 84 -8.87 8.23 -7.33
CA ILE A 84 -8.00 7.15 -6.85
C ILE A 84 -8.35 5.84 -7.56
N LEU A 85 -7.33 5.16 -8.09
CA LEU A 85 -7.41 3.80 -8.61
C LEU A 85 -6.34 2.95 -7.95
N ILE A 86 -6.76 1.90 -7.24
CA ILE A 86 -5.87 0.91 -6.67
C ILE A 86 -6.20 -0.43 -7.30
N LYS A 87 -5.22 -1.02 -7.99
CA LYS A 87 -5.35 -2.34 -8.60
C LYS A 87 -4.21 -3.24 -8.14
N ILE A 88 -4.54 -4.38 -7.57
CA ILE A 88 -3.57 -5.41 -7.12
C ILE A 88 -3.90 -6.67 -7.91
N ILE A 89 -2.94 -7.16 -8.69
CA ILE A 89 -3.03 -8.41 -9.44
C ILE A 89 -1.95 -9.33 -8.90
N ARG A 90 -2.36 -10.48 -8.36
CA ARG A 90 -1.45 -11.50 -7.83
C ARG A 90 -1.25 -12.59 -8.86
N ASP A 91 -0.01 -13.02 -9.03
CA ASP A 91 0.35 -14.17 -9.85
C ASP A 91 0.12 -15.49 -9.10
#